data_AF-E6WZ89-F1
#
_entry.id   AF-E6WZ89-F1
#
_cell.length_a   1.000
_cell.length_b   1.000
_cell.length_c   1.000
_cell.angle_alpha   90.00
_cell.angle_beta   90.00
_cell.angle_gamma   90.00
#
_symmetry.space_group_name_H-M   'P 1'
#
loop_
_entity.id
_entity.type
_entity.pdbx_description
1 polymer ?
#
loop_
_entity_poly.entity_id
_entity_poly.type
_entity_poly.pdbx_seq_one_letter_code
_entity_poly.pdbx_strand_id
1 'polypeptide(L)'
;MEKKYWNPYFGGVVLGTLLFLTFAIASQGFGASGTFSRATAQLLVDSDKSWLHNAYIASYFRHGDNALLNWTVVETIGIFLGGFVSALLAGRLMIRPDKAHNYPLAKRFLWALVGGMIIEFATRITRGCTSGQGLDGMATFSVGTWIFMFSVFGAALIFSPFFRKQWVDDSQGGE
;
A
#
# COMPACT_ATOMS: atom_id res chain seq x y z
N MET A 1 -7.58 -13.05 -25.60
CA MET A 1 -8.07 -11.66 -25.69
C MET A 1 -7.00 -10.76 -25.11
N GLU A 2 -6.29 -10.04 -25.97
CA GLU A 2 -5.25 -9.08 -25.59
C GLU A 2 -5.89 -8.00 -24.70
N LYS A 3 -5.50 -7.96 -23.43
CA LYS A 3 -6.05 -6.98 -22.48
C LYS A 3 -5.45 -5.63 -22.83
N LYS A 4 -6.26 -4.73 -23.39
CA LYS A 4 -5.88 -3.35 -23.72
C LYS A 4 -5.60 -2.59 -22.44
N TYR A 5 -4.36 -2.64 -21.96
CA TYR A 5 -3.89 -1.80 -20.88
C TYR A 5 -3.80 -0.35 -21.35
N TRP A 6 -3.99 0.58 -20.41
CA TRP A 6 -3.77 1.99 -20.70
C TRP A 6 -2.30 2.23 -21.00
N ASN A 7 -2.03 3.18 -21.89
CA ASN A 7 -0.68 3.62 -22.18
C ASN A 7 -0.02 4.10 -20.86
N PRO A 8 1.16 3.57 -20.47
CA PRO A 8 1.82 3.92 -19.20
C PRO A 8 2.09 5.42 -19.07
N TYR A 9 2.37 6.13 -20.17
CA TYR A 9 2.56 7.57 -20.14
C TYR A 9 1.27 8.30 -19.77
N PHE A 10 0.13 7.84 -20.29
CA PHE A 10 -1.17 8.42 -19.95
C PHE A 10 -1.53 8.15 -18.49
N GLY A 11 -1.28 6.93 -18.00
CA GLY A 11 -1.45 6.59 -16.58
C GLY A 11 -0.57 7.46 -15.67
N GLY A 12 0.68 7.70 -16.07
CA GLY A 12 1.61 8.57 -15.33
C GLY A 12 1.14 10.03 -15.27
N VAL A 13 0.67 10.59 -16.38
CA VAL A 13 0.12 11.96 -16.41
C VAL A 13 -1.10 12.07 -15.49
N VAL A 14 -2.06 11.15 -15.58
CA VAL A 14 -3.25 11.15 -14.73
C VAL A 14 -2.88 11.03 -13.26
N LEU A 15 -1.96 10.12 -12.92
CA LEU A 15 -1.49 9.94 -11.54
C LEU A 15 -0.76 11.18 -11.02
N GLY A 16 0.09 11.81 -11.83
CA GLY A 16 0.81 13.04 -11.47
C GLY A 16 -0.13 14.23 -11.27
N THR A 17 -1.14 14.39 -12.13
CA THR A 17 -2.18 15.41 -11.94
C THR A 17 -2.99 15.14 -10.67
N LEU A 18 -3.36 13.88 -10.41
CA LEU A 18 -4.07 13.50 -9.19
C LEU A 18 -3.23 13.82 -7.95
N LEU A 19 -1.94 13.47 -7.96
CA LEU A 19 -0.99 13.80 -6.89
C LEU A 19 -0.94 15.30 -6.61
N PHE A 20 -0.79 16.11 -7.67
CA PHE A 20 -0.77 17.56 -7.56
C PHE A 20 -2.07 18.11 -6.95
N LEU A 21 -3.22 17.61 -7.40
CA LEU A 21 -4.53 18.00 -6.85
C LEU A 21 -4.69 17.60 -5.39
N THR A 22 -4.24 16.41 -5.00
CA THR A 22 -4.26 15.96 -3.60
C THR A 22 -3.45 16.89 -2.72
N PHE A 23 -2.23 17.26 -3.14
CA PHE A 23 -1.43 18.23 -2.41
C PHE A 23 -2.09 19.61 -2.34
N ALA A 24 -2.69 20.09 -3.42
CA ALA A 24 -3.35 21.39 -3.48
C ALA A 24 -4.59 21.47 -2.57
N ILE A 25 -5.36 20.39 -2.46
CA ILE A 25 -6.64 20.37 -1.72
C ILE A 25 -6.43 19.94 -0.26
N ALA A 26 -5.70 18.85 -0.06
CA ALA A 26 -5.59 18.20 1.25
C ALA A 26 -4.31 18.57 2.00
N SER A 27 -3.35 19.26 1.36
CA SER A 27 -2.03 19.58 1.93
C SER A 27 -1.27 18.35 2.47
N GLN A 28 -1.64 17.15 2.01
CA GLN A 28 -1.08 15.87 2.40
C GLN A 28 -0.97 14.99 1.14
N GLY A 29 0.05 14.13 1.11
CA GLY A 29 0.27 13.18 0.01
C GLY A 29 -0.47 11.85 0.20
N PHE A 30 -0.21 10.88 -0.69
CA PHE A 30 -0.84 9.56 -0.65
C PHE A 30 -0.28 8.65 0.46
N GLY A 31 -1.15 8.19 1.36
CA GLY A 31 -0.77 7.26 2.41
C GLY A 31 -1.83 6.19 2.65
N ALA A 32 -1.49 4.91 2.48
CA ALA A 32 -2.38 3.82 2.91
C ALA A 32 -2.10 3.39 4.37
N SER A 33 -0.82 3.20 4.73
CA SER A 33 -0.41 2.65 6.04
C SER A 33 -0.76 3.55 7.24
N GLY A 34 -0.97 4.85 7.02
CA GLY A 34 -1.42 5.77 8.08
C GLY A 34 -2.85 5.48 8.55
N THR A 35 -3.72 5.02 7.65
CA THR A 35 -5.10 4.63 7.96
C THR A 35 -5.15 3.44 8.90
N PHE A 36 -4.35 2.40 8.62
CA PHE A 36 -4.32 1.20 9.44
C PHE A 36 -3.82 1.51 10.87
N SER A 37 -2.79 2.33 11.04
CA SER A 37 -2.33 2.71 12.38
C SER A 37 -3.31 3.59 13.13
N ARG A 38 -3.98 4.52 12.45
CA ARG A 38 -5.02 5.35 13.06
C ARG A 38 -6.23 4.52 13.48
N ALA A 39 -6.62 3.54 12.67
CA ALA A 39 -7.68 2.60 13.02
C ALA A 39 -7.32 1.78 14.26
N THR A 40 -6.10 1.24 14.31
CA THR A 40 -5.63 0.52 15.51
C THR A 40 -5.54 1.43 16.73
N ALA A 41 -5.04 2.66 16.57
CA ALA A 41 -4.99 3.64 17.66
C ALA A 41 -6.39 4.00 18.18
N GLN A 42 -7.37 4.17 17.30
CA GLN A 42 -8.77 4.39 17.66
C GLN A 42 -9.33 3.21 18.45
N LEU A 43 -9.18 1.98 17.94
CA LEU A 43 -9.67 0.78 18.61
C LEU A 43 -9.04 0.59 20.00
N LEU A 44 -7.75 0.89 20.15
CA LEU A 44 -7.07 0.83 21.44
C LEU A 44 -7.65 1.84 22.43
N VAL A 45 -7.81 3.11 22.04
CA VAL A 45 -8.36 4.15 22.92
C VAL A 45 -9.85 3.92 23.24
N ASP A 46 -10.62 3.39 22.29
CA ASP A 46 -12.01 3.01 22.51
C ASP A 46 -12.12 1.85 23.51
N SER A 47 -11.15 0.92 23.51
CA SER A 47 -11.10 -0.18 24.47
C SER A 47 -10.62 0.25 25.86
N ASP A 48 -9.61 1.12 25.93
CA ASP A 48 -9.08 1.67 27.17
C ASP A 48 -8.44 3.05 26.91
N LYS A 49 -8.96 4.07 27.60
CA LYS A 49 -8.43 5.45 27.46
C LYS A 49 -7.03 5.61 28.05
N SER A 50 -6.53 4.65 28.84
CA SER A 50 -5.18 4.66 29.41
C SER A 50 -4.09 4.69 28.32
N TRP A 51 -4.39 4.21 27.10
CA TRP A 51 -3.47 4.26 25.97
C TRP A 51 -3.08 5.69 25.54
N LEU A 52 -3.85 6.70 25.91
CA LEU A 52 -3.52 8.12 25.66
C LEU A 52 -2.31 8.62 26.47
N HIS A 53 -1.87 7.91 27.51
CA HIS A 53 -0.62 8.23 28.20
C HIS A 53 0.61 7.97 27.31
N ASN A 54 0.49 7.14 26.29
CA ASN A 54 1.56 6.89 25.35
C ASN A 54 1.63 8.03 24.31
N ALA A 55 2.74 8.77 24.29
CA ALA A 55 2.97 9.88 23.36
C ALA A 55 2.81 9.49 21.88
N TYR A 56 3.11 8.23 21.52
CA TYR A 56 2.92 7.72 20.17
C TYR A 56 1.44 7.61 19.80
N ILE A 57 0.61 7.05 20.68
CA ILE A 57 -0.84 6.90 20.43
C ILE A 57 -1.51 8.27 20.48
N ALA A 58 -1.19 9.08 21.49
CA ALA A 58 -1.69 10.45 21.62
C ALA A 58 -1.37 11.31 20.39
N SER A 59 -0.26 11.04 19.68
CA SER A 59 0.10 11.77 18.45
C SER A 59 -0.96 11.66 17.35
N TYR A 60 -1.72 10.56 17.30
CA TYR A 60 -2.78 10.34 16.31
C TYR A 60 -4.06 11.12 16.61
N PHE A 61 -4.25 11.57 17.87
CA PHE A 61 -5.40 12.33 18.34
C PHE A 61 -5.12 13.84 18.48
N ARG A 62 -3.96 14.32 18.01
CA ARG A 62 -3.57 15.75 18.15
C ARG A 62 -4.51 16.73 17.43
N HIS A 63 -5.30 16.25 16.48
CA HIS A 63 -6.22 17.06 15.68
C HIS A 63 -7.69 16.77 16.00
N GLY A 64 -7.97 16.09 17.12
CA GLY A 64 -9.32 15.81 17.61
C GLY A 64 -9.45 14.40 18.21
N ASP A 65 -10.63 14.13 18.76
CA ASP A 65 -10.93 12.87 19.49
C ASP A 65 -11.05 11.64 18.59
N ASN A 66 -11.06 11.83 17.26
CA ASN A 66 -11.20 10.75 16.28
C ASN A 66 -9.94 10.66 15.41
N ALA A 67 -9.09 9.67 15.68
CA ALA A 67 -7.93 9.36 14.84
C ALA A 67 -8.34 8.98 13.40
N LEU A 68 -9.57 8.52 13.21
CA LEU A 68 -10.15 8.15 11.91
C LEU A 68 -10.57 9.35 11.03
N LEU A 69 -10.80 10.54 11.62
CA LEU A 69 -11.15 11.75 10.87
C LEU A 69 -9.89 12.39 10.28
N ASN A 70 -9.21 11.64 9.43
CA ASN A 70 -8.03 12.12 8.73
C ASN A 70 -8.17 11.88 7.22
N TRP A 71 -7.59 12.79 6.43
CA TRP A 71 -7.57 12.71 4.98
C TRP A 71 -7.15 11.34 4.46
N THR A 72 -6.11 10.75 5.05
CA THR A 72 -5.58 9.42 4.71
C THR A 72 -6.65 8.32 4.75
N VAL A 73 -7.62 8.41 5.67
CA VAL A 73 -8.72 7.42 5.79
C VAL A 73 -9.70 7.58 4.64
N VAL A 74 -10.07 8.82 4.32
CA VAL A 74 -10.95 9.14 3.18
C VAL A 74 -10.30 8.73 1.86
N GLU A 75 -9.00 9.02 1.70
CA GLU A 75 -8.18 8.61 0.58
C GLU A 75 -8.18 7.08 0.42
N THR A 76 -7.95 6.34 1.51
CA THR A 76 -7.91 4.87 1.47
C THR A 76 -9.25 4.28 1.04
N ILE A 77 -10.37 4.82 1.55
CA ILE A 77 -11.72 4.41 1.15
C ILE A 77 -11.96 4.76 -0.33
N GLY A 78 -11.55 5.95 -0.77
CA GLY A 78 -11.65 6.39 -2.17
C GLY A 78 -10.87 5.49 -3.13
N ILE A 79 -9.64 5.11 -2.78
CA ILE A 79 -8.81 4.18 -3.57
C ILE A 79 -9.48 2.80 -3.64
N PHE A 80 -10.02 2.31 -2.52
CA PHE A 80 -10.71 1.02 -2.49
C PHE A 80 -11.95 1.02 -3.39
N LEU A 81 -12.83 2.02 -3.23
CA LEU A 81 -14.05 2.15 -4.04
C LEU A 81 -13.72 2.41 -5.52
N GLY A 82 -12.76 3.28 -5.82
CA GLY A 82 -12.34 3.58 -7.18
C GLY A 82 -11.74 2.36 -7.89
N GLY A 83 -10.90 1.59 -7.18
CA GLY A 83 -10.35 0.33 -7.69
C GLY A 83 -11.43 -0.72 -7.93
N PHE A 84 -12.42 -0.82 -7.04
CA PHE A 84 -13.55 -1.72 -7.18
C PHE A 84 -14.43 -1.36 -8.39
N VAL A 85 -14.82 -0.10 -8.52
CA VAL A 85 -15.60 0.39 -9.68
C VAL A 85 -14.82 0.21 -10.97
N SER A 86 -13.51 0.49 -10.98
CA SER A 86 -12.64 0.24 -12.14
C SER A 86 -12.61 -1.25 -12.53
N ALA A 87 -12.55 -2.15 -11.55
CA ALA A 87 -12.57 -3.59 -11.79
C ALA A 87 -13.91 -4.08 -12.33
N LEU A 88 -15.03 -3.52 -11.84
CA LEU A 88 -16.38 -3.79 -12.34
C LEU A 88 -16.56 -3.32 -13.78
N LEU A 89 -16.19 -2.08 -14.09
CA LEU A 89 -16.30 -1.51 -15.44
C LEU A 89 -15.42 -2.25 -16.46
N ALA A 90 -14.25 -2.74 -16.02
CA ALA A 90 -13.37 -3.54 -16.86
C ALA A 90 -13.79 -5.03 -16.95
N GLY A 91 -14.88 -5.44 -16.29
CA GLY A 91 -15.36 -6.83 -16.30
C GLY A 91 -14.36 -7.85 -15.76
N ARG A 92 -13.43 -7.41 -14.90
CA ARG A 92 -12.29 -8.23 -14.43
C ARG A 92 -12.38 -8.60 -12.94
N LEU A 93 -13.55 -8.44 -12.35
CA LEU A 93 -13.77 -8.77 -10.96
C LEU A 93 -13.76 -10.30 -10.78
N MET A 94 -12.67 -10.83 -10.26
CA MET A 94 -12.48 -12.26 -10.03
C MET A 94 -11.98 -12.47 -8.61
N ILE A 95 -12.73 -13.21 -7.81
CA ILE A 95 -12.30 -13.65 -6.48
C ILE A 95 -11.50 -14.93 -6.67
N ARG A 96 -10.18 -14.81 -6.82
CA ARG A 96 -9.27 -15.94 -6.92
C ARG A 96 -8.02 -15.68 -6.08
N PRO A 97 -7.53 -16.67 -5.32
CA PRO A 97 -6.24 -16.55 -4.68
C PRO A 97 -5.17 -16.46 -5.77
N ASP A 98 -4.35 -15.42 -5.69
CA ASP A 98 -3.25 -15.21 -6.63
C ASP A 98 -2.10 -16.16 -6.29
N LYS A 99 -2.13 -17.37 -6.88
CA LYS A 99 -1.18 -18.46 -6.65
C LYS A 99 -1.01 -19.30 -7.91
N ALA A 100 0.15 -19.94 -8.06
CA ALA A 100 0.40 -20.99 -9.05
C ALA A 100 -0.57 -22.17 -8.86
N HIS A 101 -0.90 -22.87 -9.95
CA HIS A 101 -1.90 -23.95 -9.95
C HIS A 101 -1.59 -24.98 -8.86
N ASN A 102 -0.31 -25.38 -8.77
CA ASN A 102 0.17 -26.43 -7.87
C ASN A 102 0.63 -25.92 -6.48
N TYR A 103 0.53 -24.62 -6.19
CA TYR A 103 0.99 -24.10 -4.90
C TYR A 103 -0.10 -24.22 -3.82
N PRO A 104 0.21 -24.71 -2.60
CA PRO A 104 -0.78 -24.86 -1.54
C PRO A 104 -1.29 -23.51 -1.02
N LEU A 105 -2.62 -23.40 -0.92
CA LEU A 105 -3.31 -22.17 -0.52
C LEU A 105 -2.89 -21.69 0.88
N ALA A 106 -2.76 -22.62 1.83
CA ALA A 106 -2.36 -22.31 3.20
C ALA A 106 -0.96 -21.68 3.27
N LYS A 107 0.01 -22.20 2.49
CA LYS A 107 1.35 -21.61 2.44
C LYS A 107 1.32 -20.22 1.82
N ARG A 108 0.46 -19.99 0.82
CA ARG A 108 0.32 -18.68 0.18
C ARG A 108 -0.18 -17.62 1.16
N PHE A 109 -1.23 -17.94 1.91
CA PHE A 109 -1.74 -17.05 2.95
C PHE A 109 -0.72 -16.84 4.07
N LEU A 110 0.01 -17.88 4.47
CA LEU A 110 1.09 -17.74 5.45
C LEU A 110 2.15 -16.75 4.99
N TRP A 111 2.64 -16.88 3.75
CA TRP A 111 3.63 -15.95 3.20
C TRP A 111 3.09 -14.54 3.01
N ALA A 112 1.82 -14.38 2.62
CA ALA A 112 1.18 -13.07 2.54
C ALA A 112 1.08 -12.40 3.92
N LEU A 113 0.75 -13.17 4.97
CA LEU A 113 0.65 -12.68 6.34
C LEU A 113 2.03 -12.31 6.90
N VAL A 114 3.03 -13.17 6.73
CA VAL A 114 4.43 -12.90 7.12
C VAL A 114 4.98 -11.67 6.40
N GLY A 115 4.77 -11.58 5.08
CA GLY A 115 5.17 -10.41 4.30
C GLY A 115 4.48 -9.13 4.77
N GLY A 116 3.18 -9.20 5.05
CA GLY A 116 2.42 -8.07 5.60
C GLY A 116 2.96 -7.59 6.95
N MET A 117 3.27 -8.50 7.88
CA MET A 117 3.86 -8.14 9.18
C MET A 117 5.22 -7.46 9.03
N ILE A 118 6.08 -7.99 8.15
CA ILE A 118 7.41 -7.42 7.89
C ILE A 118 7.30 -6.03 7.27
N ILE A 119 6.42 -5.85 6.26
CA ILE A 119 6.21 -4.55 5.61
C ILE A 119 5.64 -3.56 6.60
N GLU A 120 4.65 -3.94 7.42
CA GLU A 120 4.06 -3.05 8.41
C GLU A 120 5.11 -2.57 9.41
N PHE A 121 5.94 -3.47 9.93
CA PHE A 121 7.08 -3.11 10.79
C PHE A 121 8.05 -2.15 10.08
N ALA A 122 8.42 -2.46 8.83
CA ALA A 122 9.30 -1.63 8.04
C ALA A 122 8.73 -0.21 7.82
N THR A 123 7.42 -0.08 7.57
CA THR A 123 6.78 1.24 7.37
C THR A 123 6.91 2.16 8.57
N ARG A 124 7.00 1.60 9.79
CA ARG A 124 7.21 2.38 11.01
C ARG A 124 8.64 2.89 11.13
N ILE A 125 9.62 2.08 10.72
CA ILE A 125 11.03 2.48 10.68
C ILE A 125 11.24 3.57 9.62
N THR A 126 10.66 3.39 8.43
CA THR A 126 10.81 4.34 7.31
C THR A 126 9.82 5.51 7.38
N ARG A 127 8.94 5.54 8.39
CA ARG A 127 7.91 6.56 8.61
C ARG A 127 7.02 6.79 7.38
N GLY A 128 6.81 5.75 6.58
CA GLY A 128 6.08 5.84 5.32
C GLY A 128 5.95 4.49 4.62
N CYS A 129 4.89 4.36 3.83
CA CYS A 129 4.67 3.21 2.97
C CYS A 129 5.29 3.43 1.58
N THR A 130 5.28 2.40 0.73
CA THR A 130 5.84 2.50 -0.62
C THR A 130 5.15 3.57 -1.46
N SER A 131 3.84 3.83 -1.28
CA SER A 131 3.15 4.90 -2.00
C SER A 131 3.56 6.29 -1.49
N GLY A 132 3.67 6.48 -0.17
CA GLY A 132 4.03 7.79 0.39
C GLY A 132 5.51 8.13 0.22
N GLN A 133 6.39 7.16 0.43
CA GLN A 133 7.80 7.33 0.07
C GLN A 133 7.89 7.45 -1.45
N GLY A 134 7.39 6.49 -2.22
CA GLY A 134 7.57 6.47 -3.66
C GLY A 134 6.94 7.62 -4.43
N LEU A 135 5.64 7.87 -4.27
CA LEU A 135 4.97 8.90 -5.08
C LEU A 135 5.28 10.29 -4.54
N ASP A 136 5.02 10.54 -3.25
CA ASP A 136 5.14 11.88 -2.68
C ASP A 136 6.61 12.27 -2.44
N GLY A 137 7.40 11.36 -1.87
CA GLY A 137 8.81 11.60 -1.56
C GLY A 137 9.68 11.78 -2.81
N MET A 138 9.38 11.05 -3.90
CA MET A 138 10.10 11.26 -5.17
C MET A 138 9.64 12.53 -5.87
N ALA A 139 8.35 12.90 -5.78
CA ALA A 139 7.85 14.17 -6.32
C ALA A 139 8.51 15.40 -5.66
N THR A 140 8.88 15.29 -4.37
CA THR A 140 9.62 16.32 -3.64
C THR A 140 11.14 16.22 -3.78
N PHE A 141 11.65 15.30 -4.62
CA PHE A 141 13.08 15.06 -4.84
C PHE A 141 13.89 14.75 -3.55
N SER A 142 13.26 14.10 -2.56
CA SER A 142 13.94 13.72 -1.32
C SER A 142 14.99 12.63 -1.54
N VAL A 143 16.26 12.91 -1.23
CA VAL A 143 17.37 11.95 -1.37
C VAL A 143 17.11 10.64 -0.60
N GLY A 144 16.54 10.73 0.60
CA GLY A 144 16.24 9.56 1.42
C GLY A 144 15.22 8.64 0.78
N THR A 145 14.25 9.21 0.07
CA THR A 145 13.24 8.45 -0.66
C THR A 145 13.82 7.75 -1.89
N TRP A 146 14.71 8.43 -2.63
CA TRP A 146 15.41 7.81 -3.76
C TRP A 146 16.21 6.59 -3.32
N ILE A 147 16.98 6.72 -2.22
CA ILE A 147 17.71 5.59 -1.62
C ILE A 147 16.74 4.47 -1.22
N PHE A 148 15.64 4.80 -0.53
CA PHE A 148 14.61 3.83 -0.18
C PHE A 148 14.07 3.08 -1.40
N MET A 149 13.76 3.79 -2.48
CA MET A 149 13.21 3.18 -3.70
C MET A 149 14.23 2.22 -4.34
N PHE A 150 15.49 2.62 -4.46
CA PHE A 150 16.54 1.74 -4.98
C PHE A 150 16.75 0.52 -4.08
N SER A 151 16.72 0.68 -2.76
CA SER A 151 16.84 -0.44 -1.82
C SER A 151 15.66 -1.41 -1.92
N VAL A 152 14.43 -0.91 -2.02
CA VAL A 152 13.23 -1.76 -2.17
C VAL A 152 13.26 -2.52 -3.47
N PHE A 153 13.56 -1.87 -4.60
CA PHE A 153 13.69 -2.54 -5.89
C PHE A 153 14.85 -3.53 -5.91
N GLY A 154 16.01 -3.17 -5.36
CA GLY A 154 17.16 -4.05 -5.24
C GLY A 154 16.84 -5.30 -4.41
N ALA A 155 16.21 -5.13 -3.25
CA ALA A 155 15.74 -6.23 -2.43
C ALA A 155 14.72 -7.10 -3.19
N ALA A 156 13.74 -6.48 -3.86
CA ALA A 156 12.75 -7.22 -4.64
C ALA A 156 13.39 -8.10 -5.72
N LEU A 157 14.41 -7.59 -6.44
CA LEU A 157 15.13 -8.36 -7.46
C LEU A 157 15.94 -9.51 -6.84
N ILE A 158 16.56 -9.30 -5.68
CA ILE A 158 17.32 -10.33 -4.96
C ILE A 158 16.40 -11.42 -4.40
N PHE A 159 15.25 -11.04 -3.84
CA PHE A 159 14.32 -11.98 -3.19
C PHE A 159 13.33 -12.64 -4.17
N SER A 160 13.06 -12.03 -5.32
CA SER A 160 12.11 -12.54 -6.33
C SER A 160 12.33 -14.03 -6.70
N PRO A 161 13.56 -14.50 -6.96
CA PRO A 161 13.81 -15.91 -7.30
C PRO A 161 13.34 -16.90 -6.23
N PHE A 162 13.43 -16.54 -4.95
CA PHE A 162 13.02 -17.41 -3.83
C PHE A 162 11.50 -17.62 -3.79
N PHE A 163 10.74 -16.58 -4.16
CA PHE A 163 9.28 -16.62 -4.16
C PHE A 163 8.68 -16.97 -5.52
N ARG A 164 9.49 -17.11 -6.58
CA ARG A 164 9.04 -17.41 -7.95
C ARG A 164 8.12 -18.63 -8.03
N LYS A 165 8.40 -19.69 -7.25
CA LYS A 165 7.59 -20.92 -7.18
C LYS A 165 6.16 -20.72 -6.65
N GLN A 166 5.85 -19.56 -6.08
CA GLN A 166 4.48 -19.24 -5.64
C GLN A 166 3.58 -18.78 -6.79
N TRP A 167 4.16 -18.36 -7.92
CA TRP A 167 3.46 -17.64 -8.98
C TRP A 167 3.67 -18.24 -10.38
N VAL A 168 4.82 -18.86 -10.62
CA VAL A 168 5.16 -19.50 -11.89
C VAL A 168 4.93 -21.00 -11.76
N ASP A 169 4.06 -21.56 -12.61
CA ASP A 169 3.99 -23.00 -12.83
C ASP A 169 5.17 -23.42 -13.73
N ASP A 170 5.90 -24.48 -13.36
CA ASP A 170 7.07 -24.99 -14.13
C ASP A 170 6.72 -25.39 -15.58
N SER A 171 5.44 -25.43 -15.96
CA SER A 171 4.98 -25.70 -17.33
C SER A 171 5.09 -24.50 -18.30
N GLN A 172 5.53 -23.32 -17.83
CA GLN A 172 5.72 -22.12 -18.66
C GLN A 172 7.21 -21.82 -18.94
N GLY A 173 8.12 -22.72 -18.58
CA GLY A 173 9.58 -22.58 -18.76
C GLY A 173 10.15 -23.22 -20.02
N GLY A 174 9.32 -23.47 -21.04
CA GLY A 174 9.72 -24.13 -22.27
C GLY A 174 9.36 -23.33 -23.51
N GLU A 175 9.80 -22.08 -23.58
CA GLU A 175 10.08 -21.33 -24.83
C GLU A 175 11.28 -20.40 -24.61
#